data_AF-A0A401IUE7-F1
#
_entry.id   AF-A0A401IUE7-F1
#
_cell.length_a   1.000
_cell.length_b   1.000
_cell.length_c   1.000
_cell.angle_alpha   90.00
_cell.angle_beta   90.00
_cell.angle_gamma   90.00
#
_symmetry.space_group_name_H-M   'P 1'
#
loop_
_entity.id
_entity.type
_entity.pdbx_description
1 polymer ?
#
loop_
_entity_poly.entity_id
_entity_poly.type
_entity_poly.pdbx_seq_one_letter_code
_entity_poly.pdbx_strand_id
1 'polypeptide(L)'
;MDLELIKQWVGILSQAGFFGVFAWLGKTGVSYMQNKHALEKEKLMAKDKERQQWLENHDKNVEAMKQVDENLKAGNVAVLHHMIYENCKMYLDNGYISTGELNDLEYLFRSYQNLGGNGTGKILYSKCQNLPVKGDAHIEEN
;
A
#
# COMPACT_ATOMS: atom_id res chain seq x y z
N MET A 1 -48.36 -30.41 42.08
CA MET A 1 -47.17 -30.12 42.90
C MET A 1 -47.68 -29.88 44.29
N ASP A 2 -47.46 -30.84 45.19
CA ASP A 2 -48.11 -30.87 46.50
C ASP A 2 -47.50 -29.81 47.44
N LEU A 3 -48.32 -28.87 47.92
CA LEU A 3 -47.87 -27.74 48.75
C LEU A 3 -47.31 -28.21 50.11
N GLU A 4 -47.66 -29.41 50.57
CA GLU A 4 -47.17 -29.95 51.84
C GLU A 4 -45.71 -30.44 51.75
N LEU A 5 -45.30 -30.98 50.60
CA LEU A 5 -43.91 -31.36 50.32
C LEU A 5 -42.98 -30.14 50.28
N ILE A 6 -43.45 -29.02 49.74
CA ILE A 6 -42.68 -27.77 49.63
C ILE A 6 -42.43 -27.18 51.02
N LYS A 7 -43.40 -27.25 51.93
CA LYS A 7 -43.27 -26.73 53.31
C LYS A 7 -42.23 -27.51 54.15
N GLN A 8 -42.11 -28.82 53.93
CA GLN A 8 -41.18 -29.67 54.69
C GLN A 8 -39.70 -29.42 54.31
N TRP A 9 -39.41 -29.21 53.02
CA TRP A 9 -38.05 -28.89 52.54
C TRP A 9 -37.60 -27.46 52.89
N VAL A 10 -38.54 -26.51 52.94
CA VAL A 10 -38.29 -25.12 53.36
C VAL A 10 -37.85 -25.06 54.83
N GLY A 11 -38.40 -25.93 55.69
CA GLY A 11 -37.98 -26.04 57.10
C GLY A 11 -36.52 -26.46 57.27
N ILE A 12 -36.04 -27.43 56.48
CA ILE A 12 -34.67 -27.98 56.55
C ILE A 12 -33.64 -27.00 55.96
N LEU A 13 -33.99 -26.30 54.88
CA LEU A 13 -33.12 -25.30 54.25
C LEU A 13 -32.88 -24.05 55.14
N SER A 14 -33.77 -23.80 56.11
CA SER A 14 -33.76 -22.61 56.94
C SER A 14 -32.75 -22.60 58.11
N GLN A 15 -32.20 -23.75 58.52
CA GLN A 15 -31.33 -23.80 59.71
C GLN A 15 -29.80 -23.76 59.43
N ALA A 16 -29.30 -24.05 58.23
CA ALA A 16 -27.84 -23.92 57.97
C ALA A 16 -27.39 -23.81 56.49
N GLY A 17 -28.31 -23.79 55.51
CA GLY A 17 -27.92 -24.02 54.10
C GLY A 17 -28.17 -22.86 53.14
N PHE A 18 -29.21 -22.06 53.35
CA PHE A 18 -29.68 -21.15 52.31
C PHE A 18 -28.71 -20.01 52.01
N PHE A 19 -28.12 -19.38 53.03
CA PHE A 19 -27.08 -18.36 52.82
C PHE A 19 -25.83 -18.92 52.15
N GLY A 20 -25.46 -20.16 52.47
CA GLY A 20 -24.34 -20.85 51.82
C GLY A 20 -24.59 -21.09 50.35
N VAL A 21 -25.78 -21.57 49.98
CA VAL A 21 -26.18 -21.81 48.58
C VAL A 21 -26.31 -20.51 47.80
N PHE A 22 -26.91 -19.46 48.38
CA PHE A 22 -27.02 -18.14 47.73
C PHE A 22 -25.66 -17.45 47.60
N ALA A 23 -24.79 -17.55 48.61
CA ALA A 23 -23.42 -17.04 48.52
C ALA A 23 -22.59 -17.84 47.53
N TRP A 24 -22.77 -19.17 47.44
CA TRP A 24 -22.12 -20.02 46.46
C TRP A 24 -22.62 -19.73 45.04
N LEU A 25 -23.93 -19.60 44.80
CA LEU A 25 -24.52 -19.21 43.51
C LEU A 25 -24.11 -17.78 43.10
N GLY A 26 -24.07 -16.86 44.06
CA GLY A 26 -23.60 -15.49 43.84
C GLY A 26 -22.12 -15.45 43.47
N LYS A 27 -21.25 -16.15 44.23
CA LYS A 27 -19.81 -16.23 43.94
C LYS A 27 -19.52 -16.96 42.62
N THR A 28 -20.15 -18.10 42.37
CA THR A 28 -19.97 -18.85 41.12
C THR A 28 -20.50 -18.08 39.91
N GLY A 29 -21.63 -17.38 40.04
CA GLY A 29 -22.13 -16.47 39.01
C GLY A 29 -21.20 -15.28 38.75
N VAL A 30 -20.67 -14.64 39.80
CA VAL A 30 -19.69 -13.55 39.69
C VAL A 30 -18.39 -14.04 39.04
N SER A 31 -17.83 -15.16 39.48
CA SER A 31 -16.63 -15.76 38.89
C SER A 31 -16.85 -16.17 37.43
N TYR A 32 -18.03 -16.71 37.10
CA TYR A 32 -18.41 -17.02 35.71
C TYR A 32 -18.45 -15.76 34.83
N MET A 33 -19.04 -14.66 35.32
CA MET A 33 -19.08 -13.40 34.57
C MET A 33 -17.69 -12.72 34.46
N GLN A 34 -16.88 -12.73 35.52
CA GLN A 34 -15.53 -12.18 35.50
C GLN A 34 -14.63 -12.90 34.48
N ASN A 35 -14.69 -14.24 34.43
CA ASN A 35 -13.90 -15.02 33.49
C ASN A 35 -14.35 -14.79 32.02
N LYS A 36 -15.66 -14.59 31.79
CA LYS A 36 -16.18 -14.23 30.47
C LYS A 36 -15.66 -12.86 30.00
N HIS A 37 -15.67 -11.85 30.88
CA HIS A 37 -15.12 -10.54 30.55
C HIS A 37 -13.60 -10.54 30.36
N ALA A 38 -12.87 -11.36 31.12
CA ALA A 38 -11.43 -11.56 30.91
C ALA A 38 -11.17 -12.16 29.53
N LEU A 39 -11.92 -13.21 29.14
CA LEU A 39 -11.82 -13.83 27.83
C LEU A 39 -12.18 -12.86 26.68
N GLU A 40 -13.21 -12.03 26.85
CA GLU A 40 -13.58 -11.01 25.87
C GLU A 40 -12.49 -9.95 25.70
N LYS A 41 -11.87 -9.51 26.80
CA LYS A 41 -10.73 -8.59 26.76
C LYS A 41 -9.51 -9.21 26.09
N GLU A 42 -9.20 -10.47 26.37
CA GLU A 42 -8.11 -11.19 25.69
C GLU A 42 -8.34 -11.30 24.18
N LYS A 43 -9.56 -11.63 23.75
CA LYS A 43 -9.92 -11.66 22.31
C LYS A 43 -9.83 -10.29 21.66
N LEU A 44 -10.26 -9.24 22.36
CA LEU A 44 -10.15 -7.86 21.89
C LEU A 44 -8.67 -7.46 21.75
N MET A 45 -7.85 -7.72 22.77
CA MET A 45 -6.40 -7.44 22.74
C MET A 45 -5.69 -8.25 21.64
N ALA A 46 -6.06 -9.52 21.43
CA ALA A 46 -5.50 -10.35 20.37
C ALA A 46 -5.86 -9.79 18.99
N LYS A 47 -7.13 -9.45 18.77
CA LYS A 47 -7.60 -8.83 17.52
C LYS A 47 -6.97 -7.45 17.28
N ASP A 48 -6.80 -6.66 18.33
CA ASP A 48 -6.14 -5.36 18.24
C ASP A 48 -4.66 -5.54 17.91
N LYS A 49 -3.97 -6.51 18.53
CA LYS A 49 -2.57 -6.84 18.20
C LYS A 49 -2.42 -7.30 16.75
N GLU A 50 -3.32 -8.16 16.26
CA GLU A 50 -3.35 -8.58 14.85
C GLU A 50 -3.55 -7.38 13.91
N ARG A 51 -4.47 -6.47 14.25
CA ARG A 51 -4.69 -5.24 13.47
C ARG A 51 -3.45 -4.36 13.45
N GLN A 52 -2.80 -4.16 14.60
CA GLN A 52 -1.57 -3.37 14.68
C GLN A 52 -0.45 -3.98 13.84
N GLN A 53 -0.28 -5.31 13.90
CA GLN A 53 0.69 -6.03 13.07
C GLN A 53 0.35 -5.92 11.58
N TRP A 54 -0.93 -6.01 11.20
CA TRP A 54 -1.35 -5.83 9.81
C TRP A 54 -1.05 -4.42 9.32
N LEU A 55 -1.35 -3.38 10.12
CA LEU A 55 -1.06 -1.99 9.79
C LEU A 55 0.44 -1.75 9.63
N GLU A 56 1.26 -2.24 10.56
CA GLU A 56 2.72 -2.09 10.50
C GLU A 56 3.32 -2.79 9.28
N ASN A 57 2.89 -4.01 8.99
CA ASN A 57 3.34 -4.74 7.80
C ASN A 57 2.86 -4.07 6.52
N HIS A 58 1.63 -3.56 6.51
CA HIS A 58 1.10 -2.84 5.36
C HIS A 58 1.88 -1.56 5.10
N ASP A 59 2.20 -0.79 6.13
CA ASP A 59 3.00 0.43 6.03
C ASP A 59 4.41 0.14 5.51
N LYS A 60 5.08 -0.88 6.07
CA LYS A 60 6.38 -1.35 5.57
C LYS A 60 6.34 -1.79 4.10
N ASN A 61 5.29 -2.49 3.69
CA ASN A 61 5.13 -2.94 2.32
C ASN A 61 4.85 -1.77 1.36
N VAL A 62 4.04 -0.80 1.78
CA VAL A 62 3.79 0.43 1.03
C VAL A 62 5.08 1.22 0.87
N GLU A 63 5.88 1.35 1.91
CA GLU A 63 7.15 2.06 1.86
C GLU A 63 8.18 1.35 0.96
N ALA A 64 8.29 0.03 1.07
CA ALA A 64 9.11 -0.77 0.17
C ALA A 64 8.67 -0.61 -1.30
N MET A 65 7.36 -0.57 -1.56
CA MET A 65 6.82 -0.34 -2.90
C MET A 65 7.15 1.06 -3.43
N LYS A 66 7.06 2.10 -2.60
CA LYS A 66 7.48 3.46 -2.98
C LYS A 66 8.96 3.49 -3.34
N GLN A 67 9.82 2.85 -2.54
CA GLN A 67 11.25 2.80 -2.82
C GLN A 67 11.53 2.11 -4.17
N VAL A 68 10.80 1.03 -4.48
CA VAL A 68 10.90 0.36 -5.79
C VAL A 68 10.44 1.29 -6.91
N ASP A 69 9.32 1.99 -6.75
CA ASP A 69 8.81 2.96 -7.74
C ASP A 69 9.80 4.11 -7.99
N GLU A 70 10.41 4.66 -6.94
CA GLU A 70 11.46 5.68 -7.06
C GLU A 70 12.69 5.18 -7.81
N ASN A 71 13.13 3.95 -7.52
CA ASN A 71 14.26 3.34 -8.22
C ASN A 71 13.96 3.09 -9.69
N LEU A 72 12.73 2.65 -10.01
CA LEU A 72 12.28 2.48 -11.40
C LEU A 72 12.23 3.81 -12.14
N LYS A 73 11.70 4.87 -11.49
CA LYS A 73 11.72 6.22 -12.05
C LYS A 73 13.14 6.70 -12.33
N ALA A 74 14.05 6.55 -11.38
CA ALA A 74 15.45 6.94 -11.54
C ALA A 74 16.14 6.17 -12.68
N GLY A 75 15.91 4.85 -12.75
CA GLY A 75 16.41 4.01 -13.84
C GLY A 75 15.88 4.45 -15.21
N ASN A 76 14.58 4.72 -15.31
CA ASN A 76 13.96 5.20 -16.54
C ASN A 76 14.51 6.56 -16.99
N VAL A 77 14.72 7.50 -16.05
CA VAL A 77 15.37 8.78 -16.35
C VAL A 77 16.77 8.58 -16.92
N ALA A 78 17.56 7.66 -16.35
CA ALA A 78 18.90 7.37 -16.83
C ALA A 78 18.91 6.77 -18.25
N VAL A 79 18.00 5.83 -18.54
CA VAL A 79 17.85 5.24 -19.87
C VAL A 79 17.41 6.28 -20.89
N LEU A 80 16.38 7.07 -20.56
CA LEU A 80 15.88 8.12 -21.44
C LEU A 80 16.95 9.18 -21.70
N HIS A 81 17.71 9.58 -20.68
CA HIS A 81 18.85 10.47 -20.84
C HIS A 81 19.88 9.92 -21.84
N HIS A 82 20.25 8.65 -21.69
CA HIS A 82 21.21 8.01 -22.60
C HIS A 82 20.67 7.97 -24.04
N MET A 83 19.41 7.58 -24.25
CA MET A 83 18.79 7.54 -25.57
C MET A 83 18.74 8.93 -26.22
N ILE A 84 18.30 9.95 -25.47
CA ILE A 84 18.27 11.35 -25.94
C ILE A 84 19.68 11.79 -26.33
N TYR A 85 20.68 11.48 -25.52
CA TYR A 85 22.07 11.85 -25.79
C TYR A 85 22.58 11.22 -27.09
N GLU A 86 22.42 9.90 -27.27
CA GLU A 86 22.89 9.20 -28.47
C GLU A 86 22.16 9.67 -29.73
N ASN A 87 20.83 9.80 -29.67
CA ASN A 87 20.03 10.30 -30.79
C ASN A 87 20.44 11.72 -31.16
N CYS A 88 20.52 12.63 -30.17
CA CYS A 88 20.91 14.01 -30.42
C CYS A 88 22.32 14.10 -31.00
N LYS A 89 23.26 13.32 -30.48
CA LYS A 89 24.62 13.26 -31.02
C LYS A 89 24.62 12.85 -32.49
N MET A 90 23.90 11.77 -32.83
CA MET A 90 23.78 11.32 -34.23
C MET A 90 23.18 12.39 -35.14
N TYR A 91 22.08 13.04 -34.74
CA TYR A 91 21.44 14.08 -35.55
C TYR A 91 22.34 15.32 -35.72
N LEU A 92 23.03 15.73 -34.65
CA LEU A 92 23.97 16.86 -34.70
C LEU A 92 25.17 16.55 -35.58
N ASP A 93 25.71 15.34 -35.53
CA ASP A 93 26.81 14.89 -36.38
C ASP A 93 26.38 14.83 -37.86
N ASN A 94 25.14 14.43 -38.14
CA ASN A 94 24.56 14.43 -39.49
C ASN A 94 24.25 15.85 -40.02
N GLY A 95 24.00 16.81 -39.14
CA GLY A 95 23.66 18.19 -39.48
C GLY A 95 22.22 18.39 -40.01
N TYR A 96 21.37 17.37 -39.91
CA TYR A 96 19.94 17.43 -40.22
C TYR A 96 19.18 16.42 -39.36
N ILE A 97 17.85 16.56 -39.28
CA ILE A 97 16.96 15.61 -38.60
C ILE A 97 15.75 15.33 -39.49
N SER A 98 15.23 14.11 -39.47
CA SER A 98 14.00 13.77 -40.18
C SER A 98 12.74 14.18 -39.40
N THR A 99 11.58 14.25 -40.07
CA THR A 99 10.31 14.52 -39.39
C THR A 99 9.95 13.44 -38.37
N GLY A 100 10.13 12.16 -38.72
CA GLY A 100 9.93 11.04 -37.82
C GLY A 100 10.91 11.04 -36.64
N GLU A 101 12.19 11.29 -36.90
CA GLU A 101 13.25 11.37 -35.87
C GLU A 101 12.99 12.49 -34.87
N LEU A 102 12.58 13.68 -35.34
CA LEU A 102 12.26 14.80 -34.47
C LEU A 102 11.06 14.50 -33.56
N ASN A 103 10.04 13.84 -34.09
CA ASN A 103 8.86 13.43 -33.34
C ASN A 103 9.20 12.36 -32.29
N ASP A 104 9.97 11.33 -32.64
CA ASP A 104 10.44 10.33 -31.67
C ASP A 104 11.29 10.96 -30.55
N LEU A 105 12.20 11.86 -30.92
CA LEU A 105 13.01 12.60 -29.95
C LEU A 105 12.15 13.45 -29.00
N GLU A 106 11.06 14.06 -29.50
CA GLU A 106 10.10 14.78 -28.66
C GLU A 106 9.37 13.86 -27.68
N TYR A 107 8.96 12.67 -28.11
CA TYR A 107 8.35 11.69 -27.20
C TYR A 107 9.30 11.27 -26.07
N LEU A 108 10.55 10.96 -26.40
CA LEU A 108 11.59 10.63 -25.42
C LEU A 108 11.80 11.80 -24.46
N PHE A 109 11.95 13.02 -24.99
CA PHE A 109 12.22 14.21 -24.18
C PHE A 109 11.06 14.57 -23.25
N ARG A 110 9.80 14.47 -23.70
CA ARG A 110 8.61 14.71 -22.86
C ARG A 110 8.56 13.74 -21.68
N SER A 111 8.79 12.45 -21.93
CA SER A 111 8.84 11.43 -20.86
C SER A 111 9.97 11.72 -19.86
N TYR A 112 11.15 12.03 -20.38
CA TYR A 112 12.32 12.39 -19.58
C TYR A 112 12.06 13.61 -18.68
N GLN A 113 11.49 14.68 -19.24
CA GLN A 113 11.19 15.90 -18.47
C GLN A 113 10.13 15.64 -17.39
N ASN A 114 9.10 14.86 -17.70
CA ASN A 114 8.02 14.52 -16.75
C ASN A 114 8.53 13.70 -15.56
N LEU A 115 9.57 12.88 -15.76
CA LEU A 115 10.20 12.09 -14.71
C LEU A 115 11.28 12.86 -13.92
N GLY A 116 11.46 14.15 -14.17
CA GLY A 116 12.44 14.99 -13.45
C GLY A 116 13.83 15.02 -14.09
N GLY A 117 13.91 14.81 -15.40
CA GLY A 117 15.15 14.88 -16.17
C GLY A 117 15.94 16.18 -15.95
N ASN A 118 17.27 16.06 -15.96
CA ASN A 118 18.22 17.17 -15.80
C ASN A 118 18.31 18.08 -17.05
N GLY A 119 18.90 19.27 -16.86
CA GLY A 119 19.02 20.31 -17.90
C GLY A 119 19.91 19.97 -19.11
N THR A 120 20.82 18.99 -19.01
CA THR A 120 21.73 18.65 -20.11
C THR A 120 20.98 18.07 -21.32
N GLY A 121 20.01 17.18 -21.06
CA GLY A 121 19.14 16.63 -22.11
C GLY A 121 18.32 17.71 -22.83
N LYS A 122 17.87 18.74 -22.10
CA LYS A 122 17.13 19.87 -22.68
C LYS A 122 17.98 20.70 -23.64
N ILE A 123 19.25 20.94 -23.30
CA ILE A 123 20.17 21.68 -24.16
C ILE A 123 20.39 20.94 -25.48
N LEU A 124 20.63 19.62 -25.43
CA LEU A 124 20.82 18.80 -26.64
C LEU A 124 19.55 18.74 -27.48
N TYR A 125 18.40 18.49 -26.85
CA TYR A 125 17.10 18.50 -27.51
C TYR A 125 16.84 19.80 -28.27
N SER A 126 17.04 20.96 -27.62
CA SER A 126 16.86 22.26 -28.27
C SER A 126 17.83 22.47 -29.44
N LYS A 127 19.05 21.93 -29.40
CA LYS A 127 19.95 22.00 -30.56
C LYS A 127 19.41 21.20 -31.74
N CYS A 128 18.91 19.98 -31.50
CA CYS A 128 18.33 19.14 -32.54
C CYS A 128 17.04 19.75 -33.14
N GLN A 129 16.22 20.42 -32.33
CA GLN A 129 15.04 21.14 -32.83
C GLN A 129 15.39 22.28 -33.82
N ASN A 130 16.62 22.80 -33.78
CA ASN A 130 17.08 23.85 -34.68
C ASN A 130 17.80 23.30 -35.93
N LEU A 131 17.92 21.98 -36.08
CA LEU A 131 18.50 21.38 -37.27
C LEU A 131 17.54 21.50 -38.47
N PRO A 132 18.06 21.57 -39.70
CA PRO A 132 17.25 21.45 -40.91
C PRO A 132 16.44 20.16 -40.89
N VAL A 133 15.13 20.28 -41.13
CA VAL A 133 14.23 19.13 -41.21
C VAL A 133 14.18 18.60 -42.63
N LYS A 134 14.54 17.33 -42.82
CA LYS A 134 14.41 16.63 -44.09
C LYS A 134 13.15 15.78 -44.07
N GLY A 135 12.28 15.93 -45.08
CA GLY A 135 11.10 15.09 -45.22
C GLY A 135 11.48 13.62 -45.36
N ASP A 136 10.74 12.74 -44.70
CA ASP A 136 10.95 11.30 -44.76
C ASP A 136 10.62 10.79 -46.17
N ALA A 137 11.61 10.21 -46.87
CA ALA A 137 11.46 9.69 -48.24
C ALA A 137 10.67 8.37 -48.32
N HIS A 138 9.93 7.98 -47.26
CA HIS A 138 9.31 6.66 -47.13
C HIS A 138 7.79 6.71 -46.89
N ILE A 139 7.09 7.72 -47.39
CA ILE A 139 5.63 7.68 -47.55
C ILE A 139 5.26 7.70 -49.05
N GLU A 140 5.82 6.76 -49.79
CA GLU A 140 5.25 6.28 -51.05
C GLU A 140 5.49 4.78 -51.11
N GLU A 141 4.61 3.97 -50.52
CA GLU A 141 4.31 2.61 -50.97
C GLU A 141 3.04 2.06 -50.29
N ASN A 142 2.03 1.79 -51.15
CA ASN A 142 0.69 1.19 -50.98
C ASN A 142 -0.46 2.02 -50.38
#